data_AF-A0A2M4AEF8-F1
#
_entry.id   AF-A0A2M4AEF8-F1
#
_cell.length_a   1.000
_cell.length_b   1.000
_cell.length_c   1.000
_cell.angle_alpha   90.00
_cell.angle_beta   90.00
_cell.angle_gamma   90.00
#
_symmetry.space_group_name_H-M   'P 1'
#
loop_
_entity.id
_entity.type
_entity.pdbx_description
1 polymer ?
#
loop_
_entity_poly.entity_id
_entity_poly.type
_entity_poly.pdbx_seq_one_letter_code
_entity_poly.pdbx_strand_id
1 'polypeptide(L)'
;QGGYPQQYGGGGGGGYAQHPAAAYGGGGGGGYGGYAPPPQQPPVSPEIQNIFRNIDKDNTGRINNRELQQALINGRGDHFSDTACNLMINMFDRNKSGTVDIYDFERLYNYINQWLQVFKNFDRDASGHIEENELTQALTQMGFRFSPAFIQFLITKNDPINRKEISVDQFIVTCIQIQRFTDTFRVRDTEQKGVITITFEDFLGIALSMCS
;
A
#
# COMPACT_ATOMS: atom_id res chain seq x y z
N GLN A 1 -23.99 -2.42 15.42
CA GLN A 1 -22.57 -2.81 15.58
C GLN A 1 -21.96 -2.86 14.20
N GLY A 2 -20.77 -2.29 14.03
CA GLY A 2 -20.06 -2.37 12.75
C GLY A 2 -19.31 -3.70 12.63
N GLY A 3 -19.19 -4.23 11.42
CA GLY A 3 -18.50 -5.49 11.13
C GLY A 3 -17.28 -5.26 10.24
N TYR A 4 -16.25 -6.10 10.38
CA TYR A 4 -15.13 -6.16 9.46
C TYR A 4 -15.22 -7.46 8.62
N PRO A 5 -14.57 -7.56 7.45
CA PRO A 5 -14.76 -8.69 6.54
C PRO A 5 -14.40 -10.01 7.22
N GLN A 6 -15.10 -11.12 6.97
CA GLN A 6 -14.67 -12.43 7.46
C GLN A 6 -13.95 -13.18 6.35
N GLN A 7 -12.73 -13.66 6.62
CA GLN A 7 -12.00 -14.50 5.67
C GLN A 7 -12.42 -15.94 5.94
N TYR A 8 -13.12 -16.57 4.99
CA TYR A 8 -13.34 -18.02 5.03
C TYR A 8 -11.97 -18.71 4.93
N GLY A 9 -11.65 -19.54 5.92
CA GLY A 9 -10.39 -20.26 6.01
C GLY A 9 -10.21 -21.23 4.86
N GLY A 10 -9.22 -20.97 4.01
CA GLY A 10 -8.65 -21.94 3.08
C GLY A 10 -7.25 -22.31 3.53
N GLY A 11 -7.14 -23.37 4.33
CA GLY A 11 -5.85 -24.00 4.64
C GLY A 11 -5.41 -24.95 3.53
N GLY A 12 -4.09 -25.16 3.42
CA GLY A 12 -3.52 -26.28 2.68
C GLY A 12 -2.47 -25.85 1.65
N GLY A 13 -1.21 -25.90 2.05
CA GLY A 13 -0.07 -25.66 1.17
C GLY A 13 0.37 -26.91 0.39
N GLY A 14 1.33 -26.66 -0.52
CA GLY A 14 2.30 -27.65 -0.96
C GLY A 14 2.03 -28.28 -2.33
N GLY A 15 3.03 -28.19 -3.22
CA GLY A 15 3.19 -29.17 -4.30
C GLY A 15 3.58 -28.58 -5.65
N TYR A 16 4.78 -28.02 -5.79
CA TYR A 16 5.41 -28.01 -7.11
C TYR A 16 6.05 -29.39 -7.34
N ALA A 17 5.44 -30.09 -8.29
CA ALA A 17 5.83 -31.41 -8.76
C ALA A 17 7.19 -31.39 -9.48
N GLN A 18 7.91 -32.49 -9.27
CA GLN A 18 9.19 -32.90 -9.84
C GLN A 18 9.13 -33.08 -11.36
N HIS A 19 10.22 -32.79 -12.08
CA HIS A 19 10.64 -33.42 -13.35
C HIS A 19 12.11 -33.06 -13.66
N PRO A 20 12.84 -33.83 -14.49
CA PRO A 20 13.46 -35.12 -14.19
C PRO A 20 15.00 -35.03 -14.11
N ALA A 21 15.61 -36.06 -13.50
CA ALA A 21 17.06 -36.22 -13.45
C ALA A 21 17.64 -36.51 -14.84
N ALA A 22 18.54 -35.65 -15.32
CA ALA A 22 19.45 -35.94 -16.43
C ALA A 22 20.83 -36.25 -15.85
N ALA A 23 21.27 -37.50 -16.06
CA ALA A 23 22.61 -37.97 -15.75
C ALA A 23 23.58 -37.62 -16.89
N TYR A 24 24.74 -37.04 -16.57
CA TYR A 24 26.02 -37.11 -17.30
C TYR A 24 27.06 -36.57 -16.29
N GLY A 25 28.12 -37.28 -15.91
CA GLY A 25 29.12 -37.92 -16.76
C GLY A 25 30.39 -37.08 -16.61
N GLY A 26 31.44 -37.65 -16.01
CA GLY A 26 32.57 -36.92 -15.42
C GLY A 26 33.56 -36.28 -16.41
N GLY A 27 34.51 -35.52 -15.85
CA GLY A 27 35.65 -34.97 -16.58
C GLY A 27 36.27 -33.79 -15.84
N GLY A 28 37.46 -34.00 -15.27
CA GLY A 28 38.18 -33.01 -14.46
C GLY A 28 38.77 -31.82 -15.23
N GLY A 29 39.24 -30.84 -14.47
CA GLY A 29 40.08 -29.74 -14.95
C GLY A 29 39.91 -28.50 -14.09
N GLY A 30 40.93 -28.18 -13.29
CA GLY A 30 40.94 -27.01 -12.41
C GLY A 30 40.84 -25.67 -13.14
N GLY A 31 40.25 -24.69 -12.48
CA GLY A 31 40.20 -23.30 -12.95
C GLY A 31 39.38 -22.43 -12.01
N TYR A 32 40.08 -21.58 -11.25
CA TYR A 32 39.70 -20.27 -10.71
C TYR A 32 38.22 -20.07 -10.32
N GLY A 33 37.96 -20.00 -9.01
CA GLY A 33 36.66 -19.69 -8.44
C GLY A 33 36.12 -18.35 -8.94
N GLY A 34 35.21 -18.41 -9.92
CA GLY A 34 34.37 -17.29 -10.30
C GLY A 34 33.28 -17.10 -9.26
N TYR A 35 33.29 -15.96 -8.58
CA TYR A 35 32.10 -15.46 -7.91
C TYR A 35 31.01 -15.35 -8.98
N ALA A 36 29.98 -16.19 -8.90
CA ALA A 36 28.77 -15.98 -9.66
C ALA A 36 28.28 -14.57 -9.32
N PRO A 37 28.08 -13.67 -10.31
CA PRO A 37 27.56 -12.35 -10.02
C PRO A 37 26.23 -12.49 -9.27
N PRO A 38 25.98 -11.64 -8.25
CA PRO A 38 24.72 -11.68 -7.54
C PRO A 38 23.56 -11.57 -8.53
N PRO A 39 22.40 -12.20 -8.26
CA PRO A 39 21.25 -12.14 -9.15
C PRO A 39 20.94 -10.68 -9.50
N GLN A 40 21.09 -10.32 -10.77
CA GLN A 40 20.72 -8.99 -11.22
C GLN A 40 19.20 -8.90 -11.17
N GLN A 41 18.69 -7.86 -10.51
CA GLN A 41 17.26 -7.57 -10.53
C GLN A 41 16.84 -7.34 -11.98
N PRO A 42 15.65 -7.82 -12.40
CA PRO A 42 15.18 -7.63 -13.75
C PRO A 42 15.16 -6.14 -14.11
N PRO A 43 15.49 -5.77 -15.35
CA PRO A 43 15.55 -4.38 -15.74
C PRO A 43 14.17 -3.72 -15.64
N VAL A 44 14.12 -2.54 -15.03
CA VAL A 44 12.91 -1.69 -14.95
C VAL A 44 12.50 -1.25 -16.35
N SER A 45 11.19 -1.16 -16.60
CA SER A 45 10.68 -0.79 -17.93
C SER A 45 11.14 0.61 -18.39
N PRO A 46 11.34 0.84 -19.71
CA PRO A 46 11.77 2.16 -20.21
C PRO A 46 10.80 3.30 -19.87
N GLU A 47 9.51 2.99 -19.79
CA GLU A 47 8.47 3.94 -19.38
C GLU A 47 8.70 4.43 -17.95
N ILE A 48 8.91 3.50 -17.01
CA ILE A 48 9.18 3.83 -15.61
C ILE A 48 10.50 4.59 -15.48
N GLN A 49 11.54 4.23 -16.25
CA GLN A 49 12.79 4.98 -16.27
C GLN A 49 12.59 6.44 -16.72
N ASN A 50 11.74 6.67 -17.72
CA ASN A 50 11.43 8.04 -18.18
C ASN A 50 10.66 8.83 -17.12
N ILE A 51 9.64 8.21 -16.51
CA ILE A 51 8.87 8.84 -15.45
C ILE A 51 9.76 9.15 -14.24
N PHE A 52 10.57 8.19 -13.80
CA PHE A 52 11.51 8.37 -12.69
C PHE A 52 12.43 9.57 -12.91
N ARG A 53 13.08 9.67 -14.08
CA ARG A 53 13.95 10.80 -14.42
C ARG A 53 13.22 12.14 -14.48
N ASN A 54 11.94 12.14 -14.80
CA ASN A 54 11.15 13.37 -14.80
C ASN A 54 10.80 13.84 -13.38
N ILE A 55 10.75 12.92 -12.42
CA ILE A 55 10.41 13.18 -11.02
C ILE A 55 11.66 13.52 -10.19
N ASP A 56 12.75 12.76 -10.38
CA ASP A 56 14.07 12.99 -9.78
C ASP A 56 14.70 14.26 -10.38
N LYS A 57 14.38 15.42 -9.82
CA LYS A 57 14.75 16.74 -10.37
C LYS A 57 16.20 17.07 -10.11
N ASP A 58 16.74 16.59 -8.98
CA ASP A 58 18.12 16.82 -8.59
C ASP A 58 19.10 15.75 -9.09
N ASN A 59 18.59 14.70 -9.76
CA ASN A 59 19.35 13.57 -10.31
C ASN A 59 20.16 12.83 -9.23
N THR A 60 19.59 12.71 -8.02
CA THR A 60 20.20 11.94 -6.95
C THR A 60 20.11 10.43 -7.18
N GLY A 61 19.30 9.99 -8.15
CA GLY A 61 18.99 8.59 -8.41
C GLY A 61 17.98 8.02 -7.40
N ARG A 62 17.34 8.88 -6.60
CA ARG A 62 16.33 8.51 -5.60
C ARG A 62 15.25 9.59 -5.56
N ILE A 63 14.00 9.20 -5.36
CA ILE A 63 12.88 10.14 -5.23
C ILE A 63 12.60 10.38 -3.75
N ASN A 64 12.66 11.65 -3.35
CA ASN A 64 12.26 12.08 -2.00
C ASN A 64 10.78 12.49 -1.93
N ASN A 65 10.28 12.76 -0.72
CA ASN A 65 8.89 13.16 -0.49
C ASN A 65 8.46 14.36 -1.36
N ARG A 66 9.28 15.41 -1.45
CA ARG A 66 8.91 16.64 -2.16
C ARG A 66 8.78 16.39 -3.65
N GLU A 67 9.71 15.61 -4.22
CA GLU A 67 9.67 15.23 -5.62
C GLU A 67 8.45 14.37 -5.94
N LEU A 68 8.14 13.40 -5.07
CA LEU A 68 6.93 12.60 -5.20
C LEU A 68 5.65 13.45 -5.11
N GLN A 69 5.59 14.38 -4.16
CA GLN A 69 4.46 15.30 -3.99
C GLN A 69 4.25 16.17 -5.25
N GLN A 70 5.32 16.68 -5.84
CA GLN A 70 5.26 17.48 -7.07
C GLN A 70 4.82 16.66 -8.29
N ALA A 71 5.08 15.36 -8.27
CA ALA A 71 4.69 14.45 -9.35
C ALA A 71 3.23 13.98 -9.24
N LEU A 72 2.66 13.96 -8.04
CA LEU A 72 1.32 13.44 -7.76
C LEU A 72 0.30 14.56 -7.60
N ILE A 73 -0.52 14.70 -8.62
CA ILE A 73 -1.62 15.66 -8.68
C ILE A 73 -2.95 14.88 -8.59
N ASN A 74 -3.88 15.36 -7.76
CA ASN A 74 -5.21 14.77 -7.60
C ASN A 74 -6.20 15.28 -8.66
N GLY A 75 -7.45 14.81 -8.62
CA GLY A 75 -8.49 15.15 -9.61
C GLY A 75 -8.78 16.64 -9.78
N ARG A 76 -8.42 17.48 -8.80
CA ARG A 76 -8.63 18.94 -8.84
C ARG A 76 -7.39 19.75 -9.21
N GLY A 77 -6.26 19.10 -9.48
CA GLY A 77 -5.01 19.82 -9.73
C GLY A 77 -4.21 20.13 -8.46
N ASP A 78 -4.68 19.70 -7.28
CA ASP A 78 -3.95 19.87 -6.02
C ASP A 78 -2.93 18.75 -5.85
N HIS A 79 -1.83 19.04 -5.15
CA HIS A 79 -0.81 18.06 -4.85
C HIS A 79 -1.27 17.10 -3.75
N PHE A 80 -0.75 15.87 -3.76
CA PHE A 80 -1.00 14.93 -2.68
C PHE A 80 -0.48 15.48 -1.34
N SER A 81 -1.17 15.16 -0.25
CA SER A 81 -0.74 15.56 1.09
C SER A 81 0.63 14.96 1.45
N ASP A 82 1.39 15.69 2.28
CA ASP A 82 2.70 15.23 2.78
C ASP A 82 2.58 13.89 3.52
N THR A 83 1.51 13.74 4.31
CA THR A 83 1.17 12.50 5.00
C THR A 83 1.00 11.33 4.03
N ALA A 84 0.29 11.52 2.91
CA ALA A 84 0.11 10.48 1.91
C ALA A 84 1.43 10.12 1.22
N CYS A 85 2.23 11.12 0.85
CA CYS A 85 3.53 10.91 0.19
C CYS A 85 4.51 10.16 1.12
N ASN A 86 4.59 10.55 2.39
CA ASN A 86 5.41 9.86 3.39
C ASN A 86 4.95 8.42 3.61
N LEU A 87 3.63 8.18 3.73
CA LEU A 87 3.09 6.83 3.85
C LEU A 87 3.49 5.98 2.65
N MET A 88 3.34 6.52 1.43
CA MET A 88 3.67 5.86 0.19
C MET A 88 5.16 5.50 0.09
N ILE A 89 6.05 6.43 0.44
CA ILE A 89 7.50 6.16 0.50
C ILE A 89 7.80 5.08 1.52
N ASN A 90 7.30 5.22 2.75
CA ASN A 90 7.59 4.28 3.85
C ASN A 90 7.12 2.84 3.56
N MET A 91 6.09 2.66 2.72
CA MET A 91 5.64 1.32 2.31
C MET A 91 6.64 0.57 1.43
N PHE A 92 7.50 1.28 0.70
CA PHE A 92 8.41 0.70 -0.28
C PHE A 92 9.89 0.93 0.03
N ASP A 93 10.21 1.91 0.88
CA ASP A 93 11.55 2.26 1.37
C ASP A 93 12.10 1.18 2.32
N ARG A 94 12.69 0.14 1.72
CA ARG A 94 13.22 -1.02 2.46
C ARG A 94 14.38 -0.69 3.38
N ASN A 95 15.18 0.33 3.02
CA ASN A 95 16.36 0.72 3.78
C ASN A 95 16.12 1.91 4.73
N LYS A 96 14.86 2.35 4.88
CA LYS A 96 14.46 3.45 5.77
C LYS A 96 15.26 4.73 5.52
N SER A 97 15.56 4.99 4.25
CA SER A 97 16.31 6.18 3.83
C SER A 97 15.46 7.44 3.74
N GLY A 98 14.14 7.33 3.81
CA GLY A 98 13.19 8.38 3.49
C GLY A 98 13.06 8.68 1.99
N THR A 99 13.59 7.79 1.13
CA THR A 99 13.62 7.95 -0.33
C THR A 99 13.40 6.61 -1.03
N VAL A 100 12.91 6.62 -2.26
CA VAL A 100 12.73 5.41 -3.06
C VAL A 100 13.70 5.39 -4.24
N ASP A 101 14.38 4.27 -4.47
CA ASP A 101 15.14 4.05 -5.70
C ASP A 101 14.22 3.68 -6.87
N ILE A 102 14.78 3.49 -8.06
CA ILE A 102 13.98 3.18 -9.26
C ILE A 102 13.19 1.86 -9.18
N TYR A 103 13.71 0.85 -8.47
CA TYR A 103 13.05 -0.44 -8.32
C TYR A 103 11.92 -0.36 -7.30
N ASP A 104 12.13 0.41 -6.22
CA ASP A 104 11.12 0.73 -5.24
C ASP A 104 10.02 1.60 -5.85
N PHE A 105 10.41 2.56 -6.71
CA PHE A 105 9.51 3.42 -7.44
C PHE A 105 8.61 2.66 -8.43
N GLU A 106 9.13 1.67 -9.17
CA GLU A 106 8.29 0.85 -10.06
C GLU A 106 7.12 0.20 -9.28
N ARG A 107 7.42 -0.36 -8.10
CA ARG A 107 6.41 -0.99 -7.25
C ARG A 107 5.44 0.04 -6.68
N LEU A 108 5.95 1.19 -6.25
CA LEU A 108 5.12 2.31 -5.78
C LEU A 108 4.19 2.84 -6.88
N TYR A 109 4.71 3.03 -8.09
CA TYR A 109 3.96 3.51 -9.25
C TYR A 109 2.81 2.55 -9.60
N ASN A 110 3.10 1.24 -9.65
CA ASN A 110 2.10 0.22 -9.88
C ASN A 110 1.04 0.20 -8.76
N TYR A 111 1.46 0.36 -7.51
CA TYR A 111 0.57 0.43 -6.35
C TYR A 111 -0.37 1.65 -6.42
N ILE A 112 0.17 2.84 -6.71
CA ILE A 112 -0.64 4.06 -6.90
C ILE A 112 -1.66 3.85 -8.02
N ASN A 113 -1.23 3.33 -9.17
CA ASN A 113 -2.15 3.09 -10.29
C ASN A 113 -3.27 2.11 -9.95
N GLN A 114 -2.99 1.03 -9.21
CA GLN A 114 -4.03 0.12 -8.74
C GLN A 114 -5.05 0.84 -7.84
N TRP A 115 -4.58 1.69 -6.91
CA TRP A 115 -5.45 2.49 -6.08
C TRP A 115 -6.26 3.53 -6.87
N LEU A 116 -5.68 4.14 -7.89
CA LEU A 116 -6.40 5.05 -8.79
C LEU A 116 -7.53 4.33 -9.54
N GLN A 117 -7.33 3.08 -9.95
CA GLN A 117 -8.39 2.27 -10.56
C GLN A 117 -9.50 1.95 -9.56
N VAL A 118 -9.12 1.58 -8.33
CA VAL A 118 -10.08 1.35 -7.23
C VAL A 118 -10.88 2.63 -6.94
N PHE A 119 -10.21 3.77 -6.85
CA PHE A 119 -10.82 5.08 -6.63
C PHE A 119 -11.85 5.40 -7.72
N LYS A 120 -11.49 5.25 -8.99
CA LYS A 120 -12.39 5.48 -10.13
C LYS A 120 -13.63 4.60 -10.12
N ASN A 121 -13.57 3.41 -9.53
CA ASN A 121 -14.73 2.54 -9.40
C ASN A 121 -15.71 3.04 -8.33
N PHE A 122 -15.25 3.86 -7.38
CA PHE A 122 -16.05 4.39 -6.29
C PHE A 122 -16.51 5.84 -6.51
N ASP A 123 -15.68 6.66 -7.14
CA ASP A 123 -16.00 8.00 -7.65
C ASP A 123 -16.91 7.86 -8.89
N ARG A 124 -18.21 7.68 -8.63
CA ARG A 124 -19.20 7.32 -9.67
C ARG A 124 -19.63 8.51 -10.50
N ASP A 125 -19.61 9.69 -9.90
CA ASP A 125 -19.94 10.93 -10.58
C ASP A 125 -18.72 11.55 -11.28
N ALA A 126 -17.54 10.93 -11.13
CA ALA A 126 -16.26 11.39 -11.67
C ALA A 126 -15.93 12.81 -11.20
N SER A 127 -16.33 13.15 -9.98
CA SER A 127 -16.03 14.43 -9.33
C SER A 127 -14.53 14.59 -9.00
N GLY A 128 -13.78 13.49 -8.98
CA GLY A 128 -12.39 13.45 -8.53
C GLY A 128 -12.25 13.35 -7.01
N HIS A 129 -13.37 13.14 -6.29
CA HIS A 129 -13.46 13.06 -4.84
C HIS A 129 -14.38 11.91 -4.42
N ILE A 130 -14.37 11.58 -3.13
CA ILE A 130 -15.25 10.56 -2.55
C ILE A 130 -16.16 11.21 -1.54
N GLU A 131 -17.46 11.18 -1.82
CA GLU A 131 -18.51 11.64 -0.92
C GLU A 131 -18.96 10.54 0.05
N GLU A 132 -19.82 10.89 1.02
CA GLU A 132 -20.31 9.95 2.05
C GLU A 132 -20.92 8.67 1.48
N ASN A 133 -21.74 8.81 0.44
CA ASN A 133 -22.41 7.68 -0.20
C ASN A 133 -21.41 6.76 -0.92
N GLU A 134 -20.37 7.34 -1.50
CA GLU A 134 -19.32 6.61 -2.23
C GLU A 134 -18.37 5.92 -1.26
N LEU A 135 -17.98 6.59 -0.18
CA LEU A 135 -17.18 6.00 0.89
C LEU A 135 -17.90 4.82 1.55
N THR A 136 -19.20 4.97 1.82
CA THR A 136 -20.04 3.90 2.37
C THR A 136 -20.05 2.68 1.46
N GLN A 137 -20.20 2.90 0.16
CA GLN A 137 -20.19 1.83 -0.84
C GLN A 137 -18.81 1.19 -0.98
N ALA A 138 -17.74 2.00 -0.99
CA ALA A 138 -16.37 1.53 -1.08
C ALA A 138 -16.02 0.61 0.08
N LEU A 139 -16.24 1.07 1.31
CA LEU A 139 -15.94 0.31 2.52
C LEU A 139 -16.84 -0.95 2.61
N THR A 140 -18.10 -0.85 2.18
CA THR A 140 -19.00 -2.00 2.02
C THR A 140 -18.44 -3.06 1.06
N GLN A 141 -17.95 -2.65 -0.11
CA GLN A 141 -17.39 -3.58 -1.09
C GLN A 141 -16.08 -4.19 -0.61
N MET A 142 -15.30 -3.46 0.18
CA MET A 142 -14.13 -3.99 0.89
C MET A 142 -14.50 -4.94 2.05
N GLY A 143 -15.80 -5.10 2.35
CA GLY A 143 -16.36 -6.00 3.35
C GLY A 143 -16.52 -5.39 4.75
N PHE A 144 -16.32 -4.08 4.89
CA PHE A 144 -16.58 -3.34 6.12
C PHE A 144 -18.03 -2.89 6.20
N ARG A 145 -18.60 -2.95 7.40
CA ARG A 145 -19.94 -2.45 7.71
C ARG A 145 -19.82 -1.41 8.81
N PHE A 146 -19.62 -0.15 8.46
CA PHE A 146 -19.57 0.93 9.45
C PHE A 146 -20.94 1.58 9.64
N SER A 147 -21.14 2.21 10.80
CA SER A 147 -22.33 3.03 11.02
C SER A 147 -22.22 4.35 10.23
N PRO A 148 -23.35 4.96 9.82
CA PRO A 148 -23.32 6.28 9.16
C PRO A 148 -22.55 7.34 9.96
N ALA A 149 -22.73 7.36 11.29
CA ALA A 149 -21.99 8.26 12.17
C ALA A 149 -20.47 8.07 12.11
N PHE A 150 -19.99 6.83 11.95
CA PHE A 150 -18.57 6.55 11.82
C PHE A 150 -18.04 6.92 10.43
N ILE A 151 -18.83 6.70 9.37
CA ILE A 151 -18.49 7.18 8.02
C ILE A 151 -18.33 8.71 8.02
N GLN A 152 -19.28 9.44 8.60
CA GLN A 152 -19.20 10.90 8.71
C GLN A 152 -17.96 11.34 9.49
N PHE A 153 -17.62 10.63 10.57
CA PHE A 153 -16.38 10.87 11.31
C PHE A 153 -15.13 10.67 10.44
N LEU A 154 -15.08 9.61 9.63
CA LEU A 154 -13.98 9.38 8.70
C LEU A 154 -13.86 10.52 7.69
N ILE A 155 -14.96 11.03 7.12
CA ILE A 155 -14.91 12.17 6.20
C ILE A 155 -14.35 13.40 6.90
N THR A 156 -14.93 13.79 8.04
CA THR A 156 -14.52 15.00 8.76
C THR A 156 -13.05 14.94 9.22
N LYS A 157 -12.56 13.77 9.62
CA LYS A 157 -11.14 13.59 10.00
C LYS A 157 -10.18 13.82 8.83
N ASN A 158 -10.65 13.58 7.62
CA ASN A 158 -9.88 13.55 6.38
C ASN A 158 -10.12 14.78 5.49
N ASP A 159 -10.94 15.72 5.96
CA ASP A 159 -11.37 16.88 5.20
C ASP A 159 -11.03 18.16 6.00
N PRO A 160 -9.76 18.61 5.96
CA PRO A 160 -9.29 19.74 6.76
C PRO A 160 -9.96 21.07 6.38
N ILE A 161 -10.62 21.14 5.23
CA ILE A 161 -11.26 22.33 4.67
C ILE A 161 -12.79 22.24 4.65
N ASN A 162 -13.36 21.20 5.26
CA ASN A 162 -14.79 20.99 5.48
C ASN A 162 -15.65 21.05 4.19
N ARG A 163 -15.16 20.44 3.10
CA ARG A 163 -15.90 20.27 1.85
C ARG A 163 -16.88 19.08 1.85
N LYS A 164 -16.86 18.25 2.89
CA LYS A 164 -17.61 16.99 3.09
C LYS A 164 -17.25 15.88 2.10
N GLU A 165 -16.00 15.85 1.67
CA GLU A 165 -15.50 14.91 0.68
C GLU A 165 -14.05 14.49 1.00
N ILE A 166 -13.60 13.39 0.42
CA ILE A 166 -12.24 12.88 0.62
C ILE A 166 -11.50 12.88 -0.73
N SER A 167 -10.29 13.43 -0.77
CA SER A 167 -9.42 13.34 -1.94
C SER A 167 -8.82 11.94 -2.11
N VAL A 168 -8.37 11.60 -3.31
CA VAL A 168 -7.75 10.30 -3.64
C VAL A 168 -6.66 9.91 -2.64
N ASP A 169 -5.74 10.82 -2.36
CA ASP A 169 -4.61 10.58 -1.49
C ASP A 169 -5.06 10.28 -0.05
N GLN A 170 -6.04 11.03 0.45
CA GLN A 170 -6.57 10.83 1.79
C GLN A 170 -7.45 9.57 1.89
N PHE A 171 -8.13 9.19 0.81
CA PHE A 171 -8.83 7.92 0.69
C PHE A 171 -7.85 6.74 0.81
N ILE A 172 -6.74 6.78 0.07
CA ILE A 172 -5.68 5.76 0.14
C ILE A 172 -5.13 5.65 1.57
N VAL A 173 -4.77 6.77 2.20
CA VAL A 173 -4.29 6.81 3.59
C VAL A 173 -5.31 6.17 4.54
N THR A 174 -6.58 6.54 4.42
CA THR A 174 -7.66 6.04 5.27
C THR A 174 -7.86 4.53 5.10
N CYS A 175 -7.90 4.03 3.87
CA CYS A 175 -8.05 2.60 3.60
C CYS A 175 -6.87 1.79 4.16
N ILE A 176 -5.63 2.26 3.99
CA ILE A 176 -4.45 1.59 4.53
C ILE A 176 -4.49 1.56 6.06
N GLN A 177 -4.86 2.67 6.70
CA GLN A 177 -5.01 2.72 8.16
C GLN A 177 -6.07 1.74 8.65
N ILE A 178 -7.26 1.75 8.04
CA ILE A 178 -8.33 0.80 8.38
C ILE A 178 -7.86 -0.64 8.22
N GLN A 179 -7.14 -0.97 7.14
CA GLN A 179 -6.60 -2.30 6.91
C GLN A 179 -5.61 -2.72 8.00
N ARG A 180 -4.61 -1.88 8.32
CA ARG A 180 -3.60 -2.18 9.37
C ARG A 180 -4.24 -2.37 10.75
N PHE A 181 -5.19 -1.52 11.11
CA PHE A 181 -5.96 -1.67 12.35
C PHE A 181 -6.79 -2.95 12.33
N THR A 182 -7.41 -3.27 11.20
CA THR A 182 -8.22 -4.49 11.04
C THR A 182 -7.38 -5.75 11.19
N ASP A 183 -6.20 -5.80 10.57
CA ASP A 183 -5.29 -6.95 10.67
C ASP A 183 -4.85 -7.16 12.13
N THR A 184 -4.50 -6.06 12.81
CA THR A 184 -4.10 -6.08 14.22
C THR A 184 -5.24 -6.48 15.16
N PHE A 185 -6.46 -6.04 14.85
CA PHE A 185 -7.68 -6.39 15.58
C PHE A 185 -8.02 -7.87 15.41
N ARG A 186 -7.97 -8.39 14.18
CA ARG A 186 -8.31 -9.78 13.84
C ARG A 186 -7.44 -10.81 14.55
N VAL A 187 -6.14 -10.55 14.65
CA VAL A 187 -5.22 -11.44 15.37
C VAL A 187 -5.64 -11.62 16.83
N ARG A 188 -6.35 -10.65 17.40
CA ARG A 188 -6.82 -10.64 18.79
C ARG A 188 -8.28 -11.06 18.94
N ASP A 189 -9.12 -10.82 17.94
CA ASP A 189 -10.51 -11.27 17.90
C ASP A 189 -10.61 -12.72 17.42
N THR A 190 -10.01 -13.64 18.18
CA THR A 190 -9.93 -15.08 17.83
C THR A 190 -11.30 -15.74 17.70
N GLU A 191 -12.31 -15.19 18.38
CA GLU A 191 -13.69 -15.68 18.37
C GLU A 191 -14.58 -14.94 17.37
N GLN A 192 -14.03 -13.95 16.64
CA GLN A 192 -14.71 -13.16 15.63
C GLN A 192 -16.00 -12.49 16.13
N LYS A 193 -16.00 -12.00 17.38
CA LYS A 193 -17.15 -11.39 18.03
C LYS A 193 -17.29 -9.90 17.71
N GLY A 194 -16.30 -9.29 17.07
CA GLY A 194 -16.23 -7.85 16.85
C GLY A 194 -15.83 -7.07 18.09
N VAL A 195 -15.36 -7.75 19.15
CA VAL A 195 -14.97 -7.16 20.43
C VAL A 195 -13.75 -7.89 20.96
N ILE A 196 -12.72 -7.12 21.37
CA ILE A 196 -11.51 -7.66 22.00
C ILE A 196 -11.33 -7.07 23.39
N THR A 197 -10.70 -7.83 24.29
CA THR A 197 -10.18 -7.33 25.57
C THR A 197 -8.67 -7.39 25.51
N ILE A 198 -8.01 -6.25 25.71
CA ILE A 198 -6.55 -6.11 25.63
C ILE A 198 -6.02 -5.33 26.84
N THR A 199 -4.75 -5.54 27.18
CA THR A 199 -4.09 -4.77 28.24
C THR A 199 -3.78 -3.35 27.76
N PHE A 200 -3.48 -2.45 28.70
CA PHE A 200 -3.09 -1.08 28.36
C PHE A 200 -1.77 -1.04 27.55
N GLU A 201 -0.80 -1.88 27.88
CA GLU A 201 0.46 -1.98 27.13
C GLU A 201 0.24 -2.50 25.72
N ASP A 202 -0.62 -3.51 25.54
CA ASP A 202 -0.99 -3.98 24.20
C ASP A 202 -1.67 -2.88 23.38
N PHE A 203 -2.59 -2.12 23.99
CA PHE A 203 -3.22 -0.99 23.34
C PHE A 203 -2.21 0.07 22.89
N LEU A 204 -1.27 0.45 23.76
CA LEU A 204 -0.22 1.41 23.41
C LEU A 204 0.69 0.87 22.30
N GLY A 205 1.06 -0.41 22.34
CA GLY A 205 1.83 -1.05 21.29
C GLY A 205 1.14 -0.98 19.93
N ILE A 206 -0.17 -1.23 19.89
CA ILE A 206 -0.99 -1.07 18.67
C ILE A 206 -0.97 0.39 18.22
N ALA A 207 -1.30 1.33 19.11
CA ALA A 207 -1.41 2.75 18.75
C ALA A 207 -0.09 3.33 18.22
N LEU A 208 1.04 2.98 18.85
CA LEU A 208 2.36 3.52 18.50
C LEU A 208 2.95 2.88 17.24
N SER A 209 2.75 1.57 17.03
CA SER A 209 3.23 0.87 15.82
C SER A 209 2.60 1.39 14.52
N MET A 210 1.47 2.10 14.63
CA MET A 210 0.74 2.66 13.49
C MET A 210 1.18 4.08 13.14
N CYS A 211 1.90 4.76 14.03
CA CYS A 211 2.43 6.11 13.83
C CYS A 211 3.86 6.11 13.26
N SER A 212 4.54 4.96 13.27
CA SER A 212 5.90 4.72 12.75
C SER A 212 5.89 4.12 11.35
#